data_AF-A0A0F2L4U4-F1
#
_entry.id   AF-A0A0F2L4U4-F1
#
_cell.length_a   1.000
_cell.length_b   1.000
_cell.length_c   1.000
_cell.angle_alpha   90.00
_cell.angle_beta   90.00
_cell.angle_gamma   90.00
#
_symmetry.space_group_name_H-M   'P 1'
#
loop_
_entity.id
_entity.type
_entity.pdbx_description
1 polymer ?
#
loop_
_entity_poly.entity_id
_entity_poly.type
_entity_poly.pdbx_seq_one_letter_code
_entity_poly.pdbx_strand_id
1 'polypeptide(L)' 'MDITVDKIIKREPLTINENAKAREAIGVMARENVGLLVIVDNAGKPVG' A
#
# COMPACT_ATOMS: atom_id res chain seq x y z
N MET A 1 -12.04 -26.92 -3.53
CA MET A 1 -12.02 -25.64 -4.26
C MET A 1 -10.73 -24.95 -3.90
N ASP A 2 -9.86 -24.69 -4.87
CA ASP A 2 -8.60 -24.00 -4.64
C ASP A 2 -8.84 -22.48 -4.74
N ILE A 3 -8.89 -21.83 -3.57
CA ILE A 3 -8.92 -20.37 -3.46
C ILE A 3 -7.48 -19.88 -3.42
N THR A 4 -7.13 -19.01 -4.35
CA THR A 4 -5.84 -18.34 -4.44
C THR A 4 -5.96 -16.90 -3.93
N VAL A 5 -4.85 -16.31 -3.50
CA VAL A 5 -4.84 -14.99 -2.85
C VAL A 5 -5.37 -13.89 -3.78
N ASP A 6 -5.07 -13.97 -5.08
CA ASP A 6 -5.58 -13.06 -6.11
C ASP A 6 -7.11 -13.01 -6.20
N LYS A 7 -7.80 -14.10 -5.82
CA LYS A 7 -9.28 -14.16 -5.84
C LYS A 7 -9.93 -13.51 -4.62
N ILE A 8 -9.17 -13.22 -3.57
CA ILE A 8 -9.67 -12.63 -2.31
C ILE A 8 -9.19 -11.19 -2.08
N ILE A 9 -8.14 -10.74 -2.77
CA ILE A 9 -7.72 -9.34 -2.75
C ILE A 9 -8.83 -8.49 -3.35
N LYS A 10 -9.37 -7.56 -2.55
CA LYS A 10 -10.53 -6.73 -2.95
C LYS A 10 -10.16 -5.55 -3.84
N ARG A 11 -8.90 -5.11 -3.81
CA ARG A 11 -8.37 -3.98 -4.57
C ARG A 11 -6.85 -4.01 -4.57
N GLU A 12 -6.25 -3.31 -5.52
CA GLU A 12 -4.82 -3.06 -5.53
C GLU A 12 -4.36 -2.39 -4.23
N PRO A 13 -3.23 -2.84 -3.64
CA PRO A 13 -2.64 -2.17 -2.49
C PRO A 13 -2.27 -0.73 -2.82
N LEU A 14 -2.56 0.18 -1.90
CA LEU A 14 -2.07 1.55 -1.99
C LEU A 14 -0.61 1.59 -1.56
N THR A 15 0.22 2.23 -2.37
CA THR A 15 1.67 2.32 -2.16
C THR A 15 2.13 3.75 -1.91
N ILE A 16 3.28 3.90 -1.25
CA ILE A 16 3.97 5.17 -1.09
C ILE A 16 5.49 4.95 -1.21
N ASN A 17 6.21 5.90 -1.79
CA ASN A 17 7.66 5.79 -1.92
C ASN A 17 8.35 5.88 -0.54
N GLU A 18 9.43 5.12 -0.35
CA GLU A 18 10.22 5.07 0.89
C GLU A 18 10.80 6.43 1.32
N ASN A 19 10.96 7.36 0.37
CA ASN A 19 11.46 8.71 0.63
C ASN A 19 10.36 9.70 1.04
N ALA A 20 9.08 9.29 1.06
CA ALA A 20 7.97 10.14 1.46
C ALA A 20 8.00 10.42 2.98
N LYS A 21 7.57 11.61 3.39
CA LYS A 21 7.47 11.94 4.81
C LYS A 21 6.30 11.19 5.43
N ALA A 22 6.42 10.84 6.72
CA ALA A 22 5.33 10.22 7.48
C ALA A 22 4.01 11.03 7.41
N ARG A 23 4.07 12.37 7.36
CA ARG A 23 2.89 13.23 7.20
C ARG A 23 2.14 12.97 5.89
N GLU A 24 2.87 12.69 4.81
CA GLU A 24 2.28 12.40 3.51
C GLU A 24 1.58 11.03 3.55
N ALA A 25 2.23 10.02 4.16
CA ALA A 25 1.61 8.71 4.39
C ALA A 25 0.31 8.83 5.20
N ILE A 26 0.33 9.56 6.32
CA ILE A 26 -0.86 9.81 7.15
C ILE A 26 -1.97 10.50 6.33
N GLY A 27 -1.62 11.46 5.48
CA GLY A 27 -2.56 12.15 4.60
C GLY A 27 -3.24 11.19 3.61
N VAL A 28 -2.48 10.30 2.99
CA VAL A 28 -3.01 9.27 2.09
C VAL A 28 -3.89 8.28 2.87
N MET A 29 -3.44 7.79 4.03
CA MET A 29 -4.23 6.87 4.88
C MET A 29 -5.58 7.46 5.28
N ALA A 30 -5.60 8.74 5.70
CA ALA A 30 -6.82 9.43 6.08
C ALA A 30 -7.75 9.66 4.89
N ARG A 31 -7.21 10.09 3.74
CA ARG A 31 -8.01 10.39 2.54
C ARG A 31 -8.63 9.13 1.92
N GLU A 32 -7.87 8.05 1.86
CA GLU A 32 -8.32 6.78 1.25
C GLU A 32 -9.03 5.86 2.27
N ASN A 33 -9.13 6.30 3.53
CA ASN A 33 -9.70 5.57 4.65
C ASN A 33 -9.10 4.16 4.80
N VAL A 34 -7.77 4.09 4.91
CA VAL A 34 -7.02 2.83 5.03
C VAL A 34 -6.14 2.81 6.26
N GLY A 35 -6.02 1.62 6.87
CA GLY A 35 -5.12 1.38 8.00
C GLY A 35 -3.70 0.96 7.60
N LEU A 36 -3.42 0.74 6.31
CA LEU A 36 -2.13 0.26 5.82
C LEU A 36 -1.78 0.93 4.48
N LEU A 37 -0.49 1.20 4.29
CA LEU A 37 0.13 1.58 3.02
C LEU A 37 1.37 0.70 2.84
N VAL A 38 1.58 0.22 1.63
CA VAL A 38 2.81 -0.51 1.28
C VAL A 38 3.88 0.51 0.90
N ILE A 39 5.02 0.46 1.57
CA ILE A 39 6.18 1.30 1.26
C ILE A 39 6.95 0.63 0.12
N VAL A 40 7.27 1.39 -0.92
CA VAL A 40 8.01 0.90 -2.09
C VAL A 40 9.26 1.73 -2.37
N ASP A 41 10.29 1.10 -2.91
CA ASP A 41 11.47 1.80 -3.44
C ASP A 41 11.16 2.51 -4.78
N ASN A 42 12.18 3.12 -5.38
CA ASN A 42 12.06 3.80 -6.68
C ASN A 42 11.81 2.84 -7.86
N ALA A 43 12.05 1.54 -7.71
CA ALA A 43 11.72 0.51 -8.69
C ALA A 43 10.31 -0.08 -8.48
N GLY A 44 9.57 0.40 -7.48
CA GLY A 44 8.24 -0.10 -7.13
C GLY A 44 8.27 -1.39 -6.32
N LYS A 45 9.43 -1.80 -5.78
CA LYS A 45 9.56 -3.01 -4.97
C LYS A 45 9.13 -2.71 -3.51
N PRO A 46 8.31 -3.57 -2.88
CA PRO A 46 7.93 -3.42 -1.48
C PRO A 46 9.14 -3.50 -0.54
N VAL A 47 9.21 -2.56 0.42
CA VAL A 47 10.26 -2.47 1.44
C VAL A 47 9.71 -2.34 2.87
N GLY A 48 8.41 -2.09 3.05
CA GLY A 48 7.77 -1.95 4.37
C GLY A 48 6.27 -1.75 4.33
#